data_AF-A0ABD5T1C4-F1
#
_entry.id   AF-A0ABD5T1C4-F1
#
_cell.length_a   1.000
_cell.length_b   1.000
_cell.length_c   1.000
_cell.angle_alpha   90.00
_cell.angle_beta   90.00
_cell.angle_gamma   90.00
#
_symmetry.space_group_name_H-M   'P 1'
#
loop_
_entity.id
_entity.type
_entity.pdbx_description
1 polymer ?
#
loop_
_entity_poly.entity_id
_entity_poly.type
_entity_poly.pdbx_seq_one_letter_code
_entity_poly.pdbx_strand_id
1 'polypeptide(L)'
;MSASNSDLDDNGNLDETTTDPDADRADGSDEDPLEPAARAELLAAENKRLRTEYVRARQSQYRRTAAGLALVGVVTALGAVAFPDGREVLFALAAVGLFGGVLTYYLTPGTFVAADVGERIYAAMAANEAAIAGELGLGDDRIYVPAGEPVDAHLYVPQQSTDELPTPDELDGPFLTEPDHRGLSLEPTGGTLFEGFERALTEELATAPAPLATQLADGLVEQFELAAGAEPDVDVQSGRVTVAITASAFGAVDRFDHPIASFLAVGFVIGLGRPIRLEVTPGDERSDWLVTCRWDDDDETSVGTAAATREEIAHDEDGGGNERTEPGAA
;
A
#
# COMPACT_ATOMS: atom_id res chain seq x y z
N MET A 1 46.41 -47.10 -55.83
CA MET A 1 46.37 -48.13 -56.89
C MET A 1 44.88 -48.38 -57.16
N SER A 2 44.23 -47.63 -58.05
CA SER A 2 44.23 -47.72 -59.53
C SER A 2 43.77 -49.06 -60.09
N ALA A 3 42.82 -48.93 -61.02
CA ALA A 3 42.38 -49.84 -62.09
C ALA A 3 41.25 -50.82 -61.69
N SER A 4 40.02 -50.60 -62.16
CA SER A 4 39.47 -50.91 -63.51
C SER A 4 38.90 -52.32 -63.53
N ASN A 5 37.59 -52.52 -63.52
CA ASN A 5 36.57 -52.28 -64.56
C ASN A 5 36.70 -53.23 -65.77
N SER A 6 35.72 -54.13 -65.89
CA SER A 6 35.14 -54.77 -67.10
C SER A 6 34.07 -55.74 -66.57
N ASP A 7 32.77 -55.46 -66.68
CA ASP A 7 31.89 -55.71 -67.85
C ASP A 7 31.90 -57.21 -68.24
N LEU A 8 30.79 -57.93 -68.42
CA LEU A 8 29.35 -57.64 -68.55
C LEU A 8 28.57 -58.99 -68.52
N ASP A 9 27.23 -58.92 -68.53
CA ASP A 9 26.20 -59.96 -68.84
C ASP A 9 25.74 -60.87 -67.68
N ASP A 10 24.46 -61.20 -67.47
CA ASP A 10 23.15 -60.87 -68.05
C ASP A 10 22.10 -61.65 -67.20
N ASN A 11 21.10 -60.99 -66.63
CA ASN A 11 19.68 -61.41 -66.72
C ASN A 11 18.75 -60.56 -65.86
N GLY A 12 17.70 -60.08 -66.51
CA GLY A 12 16.67 -59.23 -65.94
C GLY A 12 15.78 -59.91 -64.90
N ASN A 13 15.40 -59.10 -63.91
CA ASN A 13 14.08 -59.18 -63.30
C ASN A 13 13.62 -57.75 -62.98
N LEU A 14 12.36 -57.48 -63.30
CA LEU A 14 11.68 -56.19 -63.28
C LEU A 14 11.30 -55.78 -61.85
N ASP A 15 11.88 -54.69 -61.34
CA ASP A 15 11.21 -53.53 -60.71
C ASP A 15 12.30 -52.58 -60.14
N GLU A 16 12.66 -51.58 -60.93
CA GLU A 16 13.61 -50.48 -60.64
C GLU A 16 12.76 -49.19 -60.74
N THR A 17 12.69 -48.26 -59.78
CA THR A 17 13.67 -47.19 -59.55
C THR A 17 13.11 -46.33 -58.38
N THR A 18 13.73 -46.26 -57.20
CA THR A 18 14.68 -45.22 -56.73
C THR A 18 14.16 -43.78 -56.69
N THR A 19 14.12 -43.15 -55.51
CA THR A 19 14.54 -41.75 -55.23
C THR A 19 14.70 -41.56 -53.70
N ASP A 20 15.94 -41.37 -53.25
CA ASP A 20 16.36 -40.64 -52.02
C ASP A 20 16.54 -39.14 -52.44
N PRO A 21 16.67 -38.08 -51.60
CA PRO A 21 16.76 -37.97 -50.13
C PRO A 21 16.01 -36.73 -49.50
N ASP A 22 16.27 -36.48 -48.21
CA ASP A 22 16.16 -35.21 -47.44
C ASP A 22 14.81 -34.66 -46.90
N ALA A 23 14.78 -34.57 -45.55
CA ALA A 23 14.23 -33.50 -44.70
C ALA A 23 12.75 -33.09 -44.79
N ASP A 24 11.93 -33.58 -43.84
CA ASP A 24 10.98 -32.75 -43.07
C ASP A 24 10.59 -33.49 -41.78
N ARG A 25 11.09 -33.02 -40.62
CA ARG A 25 10.33 -32.24 -39.63
C ARG A 25 9.17 -33.00 -38.97
N ALA A 26 9.42 -33.33 -37.70
CA ALA A 26 8.51 -33.29 -36.57
C ALA A 26 7.02 -33.52 -36.86
N ASP A 27 6.53 -34.68 -36.46
CA ASP A 27 5.12 -34.85 -36.13
C ASP A 27 5.00 -35.71 -34.87
N GLY A 28 4.28 -35.20 -33.87
CA GLY A 28 3.88 -35.97 -32.69
C GLY A 28 4.20 -35.38 -31.32
N SER A 29 3.90 -34.10 -31.07
CA SER A 29 3.27 -33.64 -29.81
C SER A 29 3.01 -32.13 -29.84
N ASP A 30 2.08 -31.69 -30.69
CA ASP A 30 1.42 -30.39 -30.51
C ASP A 30 0.46 -30.50 -29.30
N GLU A 31 0.99 -30.43 -28.09
CA GLU A 31 0.19 -30.01 -26.93
C GLU A 31 -0.05 -28.51 -27.10
N ASP A 32 -1.20 -28.16 -27.68
CA ASP A 32 -1.65 -26.81 -27.94
C ASP A 32 -1.58 -25.96 -26.64
N PRO A 33 -0.65 -24.99 -26.53
CA PRO A 33 -0.50 -24.13 -25.36
C PRO A 33 -1.74 -23.28 -25.07
N LEU A 34 -2.67 -23.20 -26.02
CA LEU A 34 -3.93 -22.47 -25.90
C LEU A 34 -4.96 -23.22 -25.04
N GLU A 35 -4.86 -24.55 -24.94
CA GLU A 35 -5.81 -25.38 -24.17
C GLU A 35 -5.69 -25.20 -22.64
N PRO A 36 -4.49 -25.14 -22.02
CA PRO A 36 -4.36 -24.86 -20.59
C PRO A 36 -4.70 -23.39 -20.24
N ALA A 37 -4.38 -22.43 -21.11
CA ALA A 37 -4.72 -21.02 -20.90
C ALA A 37 -6.25 -20.81 -20.93
N ALA A 38 -6.94 -21.40 -21.92
CA ALA A 38 -8.39 -21.34 -22.01
C ALA A 38 -9.08 -22.02 -20.81
N ARG A 39 -8.52 -23.13 -20.29
CA ARG A 39 -9.03 -23.79 -19.08
C ARG A 39 -8.77 -22.95 -17.81
N ALA A 40 -7.63 -22.28 -17.71
CA ALA A 40 -7.32 -21.39 -16.60
C ALA A 40 -8.24 -20.17 -16.58
N GLU A 41 -8.51 -19.57 -17.73
CA GLU A 41 -9.47 -18.46 -17.87
C GLU A 41 -10.90 -18.89 -17.52
N LEU A 42 -11.32 -20.08 -17.98
CA LEU A 42 -12.64 -20.63 -17.68
C LEU A 42 -12.79 -20.94 -16.18
N LEU A 43 -11.78 -21.55 -15.56
CA LEU A 43 -11.76 -21.82 -14.11
C LEU A 43 -11.70 -20.55 -13.27
N ALA A 44 -10.97 -19.52 -13.71
CA ALA A 44 -10.94 -18.21 -13.05
C ALA A 44 -12.29 -17.50 -13.17
N ALA A 45 -12.94 -17.57 -14.33
CA ALA A 45 -14.28 -17.06 -14.55
C ALA A 45 -15.32 -17.81 -13.69
N GLU A 46 -15.17 -19.13 -13.54
CA GLU A 46 -16.04 -19.96 -12.71
C GLU A 46 -15.80 -19.73 -11.21
N ASN A 47 -14.55 -19.56 -10.76
CA ASN A 47 -14.24 -19.16 -9.38
C ASN A 47 -14.85 -17.79 -9.06
N LYS A 48 -14.74 -16.82 -9.98
CA LYS A 48 -15.32 -15.48 -9.84
C LYS A 48 -16.85 -15.54 -9.77
N ARG A 49 -17.49 -16.38 -10.59
CA ARG A 49 -18.94 -16.60 -10.55
C ARG A 49 -19.39 -17.26 -9.25
N LEU A 50 -18.71 -18.32 -8.81
CA LEU A 50 -18.99 -19.02 -7.55
C LEU A 50 -18.83 -18.09 -6.35
N ARG A 51 -17.78 -17.26 -6.32
CA ARG A 51 -17.58 -16.23 -5.27
C ARG A 51 -18.69 -15.18 -5.28
N THR A 52 -19.15 -14.75 -6.45
CA THR A 52 -20.26 -13.79 -6.61
C THR A 52 -21.60 -14.37 -6.13
N GLU A 53 -21.87 -15.65 -6.42
CA GLU A 53 -23.04 -16.36 -5.91
C GLU A 53 -22.98 -16.60 -4.39
N TYR A 54 -21.78 -16.86 -3.85
CA TYR A 54 -21.56 -17.09 -2.42
C TYR A 54 -21.82 -15.84 -1.56
N VAL A 55 -21.50 -14.65 -2.06
CA VAL A 55 -21.65 -13.38 -1.32
C VAL A 55 -23.13 -12.95 -1.20
N ARG A 56 -23.95 -13.15 -2.24
CA ARG A 56 -25.37 -12.75 -2.22
C ARG A 56 -26.26 -13.68 -1.37
N ALA A 57 -25.93 -14.96 -1.27
CA ALA A 57 -26.70 -15.90 -0.47
C ALA A 57 -26.57 -15.64 1.05
N ARG A 58 -25.39 -15.20 1.49
CA ARG A 58 -25.02 -15.12 2.92
C ARG A 58 -25.76 -14.02 3.70
N GLN A 59 -25.94 -12.83 3.13
CA GLN A 59 -26.58 -11.70 3.83
C GLN A 59 -28.06 -11.96 4.17
N SER A 60 -28.79 -12.61 3.25
CA SER A 60 -30.20 -12.98 3.50
C SER A 60 -30.31 -14.10 4.56
N GLN A 61 -29.32 -14.97 4.63
CA GLN A 61 -29.27 -16.07 5.58
C GLN A 61 -29.01 -15.56 7.00
N TYR A 62 -28.09 -14.61 7.21
CA TYR A 62 -27.81 -14.05 8.53
C TYR A 62 -28.99 -13.25 9.12
N ARG A 63 -29.66 -12.42 8.32
CA ARG A 63 -30.88 -11.71 8.77
C ARG A 63 -32.02 -12.66 9.10
N ARG A 64 -32.17 -13.75 8.33
CA ARG A 64 -33.15 -14.81 8.64
C ARG A 64 -32.80 -15.58 9.90
N THR A 65 -31.52 -15.86 10.14
CA THR A 65 -31.06 -16.50 11.37
C THR A 65 -31.27 -15.59 12.59
N ALA A 66 -30.93 -14.31 12.50
CA ALA A 66 -31.18 -13.33 13.54
C ALA A 66 -32.69 -13.20 13.86
N ALA A 67 -33.52 -13.08 12.82
CA ALA A 67 -34.98 -13.06 12.97
C ALA A 67 -35.55 -14.36 13.55
N GLY A 68 -34.99 -15.52 13.14
CA GLY A 68 -35.37 -16.83 13.66
C GLY A 68 -35.04 -16.99 15.15
N LEU A 69 -33.85 -16.59 15.58
CA LEU A 69 -33.44 -16.60 16.99
C LEU A 69 -34.28 -15.65 17.84
N ALA A 70 -34.53 -14.44 17.34
CA ALA A 70 -35.41 -13.48 18.01
C ALA A 70 -36.85 -14.02 18.14
N LEU A 71 -37.39 -14.63 17.08
CA LEU A 71 -38.72 -15.25 17.11
C LEU A 71 -38.79 -16.38 18.12
N VAL A 72 -37.80 -17.28 18.15
CA VAL A 72 -37.72 -18.35 19.14
C VAL A 72 -37.66 -17.77 20.56
N GLY A 73 -36.85 -16.73 20.76
CA GLY A 73 -36.76 -16.04 22.05
C GLY A 73 -38.10 -15.47 22.53
N VAL A 74 -38.82 -14.77 21.63
CA VAL A 74 -40.16 -14.21 21.91
C VAL A 74 -41.20 -15.29 22.19
N VAL A 75 -41.26 -16.33 21.35
CA VAL A 75 -42.21 -17.45 21.54
C VAL A 75 -41.96 -18.16 22.87
N THR A 76 -40.70 -18.34 23.24
CA THR A 76 -40.35 -19.01 24.50
C THR A 76 -40.67 -18.14 25.71
N ALA A 77 -40.47 -16.82 25.63
CA ALA A 77 -40.88 -15.88 26.66
C ALA A 77 -42.40 -15.91 26.89
N LEU A 78 -43.19 -15.95 25.81
CA LEU A 78 -44.65 -16.10 25.88
C LEU A 78 -45.06 -17.44 26.50
N GLY A 79 -44.36 -18.52 26.16
CA GLY A 79 -44.54 -19.84 26.77
C GLY A 79 -44.30 -19.82 28.29
N ALA A 80 -43.26 -19.11 28.76
CA ALA A 80 -42.94 -18.98 30.19
C ALA A 80 -44.07 -18.32 31.01
N VAL A 81 -44.86 -17.44 30.38
CA VAL A 81 -46.02 -16.82 31.02
C VAL A 81 -47.17 -17.83 31.16
N ALA A 82 -47.41 -18.63 30.12
CA ALA A 82 -48.52 -19.60 30.07
C ALA A 82 -48.27 -20.90 30.87
N PHE A 83 -47.00 -21.31 31.06
CA PHE A 83 -46.63 -22.57 31.71
C PHE A 83 -45.75 -22.33 32.97
N PRO A 84 -46.35 -22.32 34.18
CA PRO A 84 -45.63 -22.05 35.43
C PRO A 84 -44.56 -23.11 35.76
N ASP A 85 -44.85 -24.38 35.48
CA ASP A 85 -44.00 -25.53 35.87
C ASP A 85 -42.66 -25.61 35.10
N GLY A 86 -42.49 -24.83 34.02
CA GLY A 86 -41.27 -24.78 33.20
C GLY A 86 -40.68 -23.38 33.02
N ARG A 87 -41.16 -22.40 33.80
CA ARG A 87 -40.89 -20.96 33.59
C ARG A 87 -39.41 -20.61 33.60
N GLU A 88 -38.61 -21.22 34.48
CA GLU A 88 -37.18 -20.94 34.60
C GLU A 88 -36.40 -21.34 33.35
N VAL A 89 -36.66 -22.54 32.83
CA VAL A 89 -36.03 -23.04 31.58
C VAL A 89 -36.48 -22.21 30.38
N LEU A 90 -37.77 -21.88 30.31
CA LEU A 90 -38.33 -21.08 29.22
C LEU A 90 -37.79 -19.65 29.20
N PHE A 91 -37.60 -19.01 30.36
CA PHE A 91 -36.95 -17.70 30.42
C PHE A 91 -35.46 -17.75 30.08
N ALA A 92 -34.74 -18.79 30.51
CA ALA A 92 -33.34 -18.97 30.13
C ALA A 92 -33.20 -19.11 28.60
N LEU A 93 -34.05 -19.91 27.97
CA LEU A 93 -34.03 -20.12 26.52
C LEU A 93 -34.51 -18.87 25.76
N ALA A 94 -35.45 -18.11 26.31
CA ALA A 94 -35.85 -16.81 25.79
C ALA A 94 -34.71 -15.80 25.80
N ALA A 95 -33.97 -15.72 26.92
CA ALA A 95 -32.81 -14.84 27.06
C ALA A 95 -31.72 -15.20 26.07
N VAL A 96 -31.38 -16.49 25.92
CA VAL A 96 -30.38 -16.96 24.96
C VAL A 96 -30.81 -16.68 23.52
N GLY A 97 -32.07 -16.94 23.17
CA GLY A 97 -32.59 -16.68 21.82
C GLY A 97 -32.61 -15.19 21.45
N LEU A 98 -33.09 -14.34 22.36
CA LEU A 98 -33.10 -12.89 22.17
C LEU A 98 -31.68 -12.32 22.12
N PHE A 99 -30.83 -12.71 23.07
CA PHE A 99 -29.43 -12.28 23.10
C PHE A 99 -28.68 -12.71 21.84
N GLY A 100 -28.82 -13.98 21.44
CA GLY A 100 -28.23 -14.50 20.21
C GLY A 100 -28.77 -13.80 18.96
N GLY A 101 -30.06 -13.46 18.93
CA GLY A 101 -30.67 -12.69 17.84
C GLY A 101 -30.12 -11.27 17.73
N VAL A 102 -30.03 -10.55 18.87
CA VAL A 102 -29.43 -9.20 18.94
C VAL A 102 -27.95 -9.24 18.57
N LEU A 103 -27.19 -10.18 19.13
CA LEU A 103 -25.78 -10.36 18.85
C LEU A 103 -25.56 -10.66 17.36
N THR A 104 -26.34 -11.57 16.77
CA THR A 104 -26.25 -11.88 15.33
C THR A 104 -26.62 -10.67 14.48
N TYR A 105 -27.62 -9.89 14.88
CA TYR A 105 -28.02 -8.68 14.17
C TYR A 105 -26.92 -7.61 14.19
N TYR A 106 -26.32 -7.37 15.36
CA TYR A 106 -25.25 -6.37 15.53
C TYR A 106 -23.90 -6.81 14.97
N LEU A 107 -23.58 -8.10 15.03
CA LEU A 107 -22.38 -8.68 14.44
C LEU A 107 -22.52 -8.96 12.94
N THR A 108 -23.73 -8.84 12.35
CA THR A 108 -23.90 -8.97 10.90
C THR A 108 -23.23 -7.77 10.25
N PRO A 109 -22.12 -7.95 9.50
CA PRO A 109 -21.41 -6.81 8.95
C PRO A 109 -22.27 -6.07 7.92
N GLY A 110 -22.10 -4.75 7.89
CA GLY A 110 -22.53 -3.91 6.77
C GLY A 110 -21.92 -4.44 5.47
N THR A 111 -22.62 -4.19 4.35
CA THR A 111 -22.31 -4.64 2.98
C THR A 111 -20.88 -5.13 2.75
N PHE A 112 -20.70 -6.43 2.53
CA PHE A 112 -19.41 -6.99 2.11
C PHE A 112 -19.13 -6.56 0.68
N VAL A 113 -18.14 -5.69 0.50
CA VAL A 113 -17.51 -5.46 -0.80
C VAL A 113 -16.38 -6.47 -0.90
N ALA A 114 -16.40 -7.30 -1.93
CA ALA A 114 -15.31 -8.24 -2.16
C ALA A 114 -14.02 -7.45 -2.46
N ALA A 115 -12.88 -7.91 -1.96
CA ALA A 115 -11.58 -7.24 -2.12
C ALA A 115 -11.27 -6.95 -3.60
N ASP A 116 -11.70 -7.83 -4.51
CA ASP A 116 -11.51 -7.66 -5.96
C ASP A 116 -12.31 -6.51 -6.57
N VAL A 117 -13.33 -5.99 -5.89
CA VAL A 117 -14.05 -4.79 -6.30
C VAL A 117 -13.29 -3.54 -5.84
N GLY A 118 -12.80 -3.54 -4.59
CA GLY A 118 -11.94 -2.46 -4.08
C GLY A 118 -10.68 -2.29 -4.91
N GLU A 119 -9.99 -3.40 -5.19
CA GLU A 119 -8.78 -3.41 -6.02
C GLU A 119 -9.02 -2.83 -7.41
N ARG A 120 -10.14 -3.18 -8.09
CA ARG A 120 -10.44 -2.64 -9.43
C ARG A 120 -10.76 -1.16 -9.42
N ILE A 121 -11.46 -0.67 -8.40
CA ILE A 121 -11.77 0.76 -8.26
C ILE A 121 -10.48 1.53 -8.04
N TYR A 122 -9.65 1.08 -7.10
CA TYR A 122 -8.35 1.67 -6.83
C TYR A 122 -7.43 1.63 -8.06
N ALA A 123 -7.32 0.48 -8.75
CA ALA A 123 -6.47 0.33 -9.92
C ALA A 123 -6.80 1.32 -11.04
N ALA A 124 -8.10 1.61 -11.25
CA ALA A 124 -8.51 2.63 -12.21
C ALA A 124 -8.14 4.05 -11.75
N MET A 125 -8.27 4.35 -10.46
CA MET A 125 -7.88 5.65 -9.89
C MET A 125 -6.37 5.88 -9.99
N ALA A 126 -5.57 4.94 -9.51
CA ALA A 126 -4.11 4.99 -9.57
C ALA A 126 -3.58 5.10 -11.00
N ALA A 127 -4.23 4.45 -11.98
CA ALA A 127 -3.87 4.57 -13.39
C ALA A 127 -4.14 5.99 -13.93
N ASN A 128 -5.23 6.63 -13.53
CA ASN A 128 -5.52 8.00 -13.93
C ASN A 128 -4.55 9.00 -13.29
N GLU A 129 -4.23 8.83 -12.01
CA GLU A 129 -3.29 9.70 -11.30
C GLU A 129 -1.87 9.57 -11.85
N ALA A 130 -1.41 8.34 -12.12
CA ALA A 130 -0.15 8.10 -12.81
C ALA A 130 -0.10 8.76 -14.19
N ALA A 131 -1.21 8.71 -14.95
CA ALA A 131 -1.30 9.36 -16.25
C ALA A 131 -1.26 10.89 -16.14
N ILE A 132 -1.95 11.47 -15.14
CA ILE A 132 -1.91 12.91 -14.87
C ILE A 132 -0.48 13.34 -14.49
N ALA A 133 0.18 12.61 -13.60
CA ALA A 133 1.56 12.87 -13.21
C ALA A 133 2.50 12.81 -14.43
N GLY A 134 2.32 11.81 -15.30
CA GLY A 134 3.08 11.68 -16.55
C GLY A 134 2.87 12.85 -17.53
N GLU A 135 1.63 13.29 -17.74
CA GLU A 135 1.30 14.43 -18.63
C GLU A 135 1.83 15.77 -18.09
N LEU A 136 1.89 15.93 -16.77
CA LEU A 136 2.48 17.10 -16.11
C LEU A 136 4.02 17.04 -16.06
N GLY A 137 4.62 15.93 -16.49
CA GLY A 137 6.06 15.71 -16.45
C GLY A 137 6.62 15.68 -15.03
N LEU A 138 5.88 15.11 -14.09
CA LEU A 138 6.31 15.02 -12.70
C LEU A 138 7.37 13.94 -12.50
N GLY A 139 8.15 14.09 -11.44
CA GLY A 139 9.13 13.11 -11.02
C GLY A 139 8.49 11.85 -10.41
N ASP A 140 9.35 10.88 -10.11
CA ASP A 140 9.00 9.66 -9.39
C ASP A 140 9.12 9.81 -7.87
N ASP A 141 9.44 11.00 -7.37
CA ASP A 141 9.56 11.23 -5.94
C ASP A 141 8.16 11.36 -5.33
N ARG A 142 7.84 10.47 -4.37
CA ARG A 142 6.61 10.55 -3.58
C ARG A 142 6.99 11.01 -2.18
N ILE A 143 6.61 12.23 -1.83
CA ILE A 143 6.99 12.86 -0.57
C ILE A 143 5.72 13.13 0.22
N TYR A 144 5.55 12.47 1.35
CA TYR A 144 4.44 12.73 2.26
C TYR A 144 4.88 13.83 3.23
N VAL A 145 4.15 14.94 3.26
CA VAL A 145 4.50 16.14 4.04
C VAL A 145 3.44 16.39 5.13
N PRO A 146 3.84 16.84 6.33
CA PRO A 146 2.89 17.27 7.34
C PRO A 146 2.00 18.42 6.84
N ALA A 147 0.71 18.32 7.13
CA ALA A 147 -0.30 19.27 6.72
C ALA A 147 -1.10 19.75 7.94
N GLY A 148 -0.86 21.00 8.35
CA GLY A 148 -1.67 21.67 9.38
C GLY A 148 -1.62 21.05 10.78
N GLU A 149 -2.55 21.53 11.62
CA GLU A 149 -2.73 21.10 13.01
C GLU A 149 -4.23 20.82 13.26
N PRO A 150 -4.63 19.63 13.78
CA PRO A 150 -3.76 18.49 14.12
C PRO A 150 -3.01 17.95 12.90
N VAL A 151 -1.84 17.36 13.12
CA VAL A 151 -0.95 16.88 12.05
C VAL A 151 -1.71 15.93 11.13
N ASP A 152 -1.94 16.39 9.90
CA ASP A 152 -2.40 15.59 8.77
C ASP A 152 -1.23 15.34 7.80
N ALA A 153 -1.44 14.59 6.73
CA ALA A 153 -0.44 14.32 5.72
C ALA A 153 -0.96 14.60 4.31
N HIS A 154 -0.14 15.21 3.47
CA HIS A 154 -0.39 15.33 2.03
C HIS A 154 0.68 14.59 1.23
N LEU A 155 0.27 13.97 0.13
CA LEU A 155 1.19 13.44 -0.87
C LEU A 155 1.61 14.56 -1.82
N TYR A 156 2.88 14.97 -1.75
CA TYR A 156 3.52 15.87 -2.69
C TYR A 156 4.33 15.09 -3.73
N VAL A 157 4.08 15.38 -5.01
CA VAL A 157 4.83 14.84 -6.16
C VAL A 157 5.43 16.01 -6.96
N PRO A 158 6.73 16.29 -6.80
CA PRO A 158 7.34 17.45 -7.42
C PRO A 158 7.60 17.22 -8.92
N GLN A 159 7.68 18.31 -9.69
CA GLN A 159 8.08 18.27 -11.09
C GLN A 159 9.57 17.96 -11.26
N GLN A 160 10.40 18.40 -10.31
CA GLN A 160 11.83 18.15 -10.26
C GLN A 160 12.21 17.80 -8.83
N SER A 161 13.16 16.88 -8.64
CA SER A 161 13.68 16.55 -7.31
C SER A 161 14.09 17.82 -6.58
N THR A 162 13.57 18.00 -5.37
CA THR A 162 13.80 19.19 -4.53
C THR A 162 13.98 18.78 -3.08
N ASP A 163 14.83 19.52 -2.38
CA ASP A 163 14.97 19.44 -0.92
C ASP A 163 14.09 20.48 -0.22
N GLU A 164 13.64 21.52 -0.94
CA GLU A 164 12.69 22.50 -0.43
C GLU A 164 11.26 21.98 -0.65
N LEU A 165 10.54 21.85 0.45
CA LEU A 165 9.19 21.27 0.49
C LEU A 165 8.15 22.37 0.71
N PRO A 166 6.95 22.24 0.10
CA PRO A 166 5.87 23.18 0.32
C PRO A 166 5.46 23.23 1.79
N THR A 167 5.22 24.44 2.28
CA THR A 167 4.65 24.68 3.59
C THR A 167 3.16 24.28 3.62
N PRO A 168 2.58 24.02 4.81
CA PRO A 168 1.16 23.64 4.89
C PRO A 168 0.19 24.61 4.21
N ASP A 169 0.48 25.92 4.26
CA ASP A 169 -0.35 26.95 3.63
C ASP A 169 -0.28 26.93 2.08
N GLU A 170 0.75 26.30 1.51
CA GLU A 170 0.90 26.14 0.06
C GLU A 170 0.18 24.91 -0.48
N LEU A 171 -0.25 23.98 0.38
CA LEU A 171 -0.90 22.72 0.00
C LEU A 171 -2.39 22.90 -0.35
N ASP A 172 -2.84 24.13 -0.58
CA ASP A 172 -4.21 24.48 -0.95
C ASP A 172 -4.56 24.03 -2.38
N GLY A 173 -4.97 22.77 -2.49
CA GLY A 173 -5.51 22.17 -3.71
C GLY A 173 -4.48 21.37 -4.52
N PRO A 174 -4.93 20.72 -5.62
CA PRO A 174 -4.17 19.62 -6.20
C PRO A 174 -2.97 20.01 -7.05
N PHE A 175 -2.92 21.24 -7.55
CA PHE A 175 -1.88 21.70 -8.47
C PHE A 175 -1.08 22.84 -7.86
N LEU A 176 0.19 22.57 -7.57
CA LEU A 176 1.12 23.59 -7.10
C LEU A 176 1.82 24.22 -8.31
N THR A 177 1.76 25.54 -8.41
CA THR A 177 2.23 26.29 -9.60
C THR A 177 3.38 27.25 -9.31
N GLU A 178 3.67 27.48 -8.02
CA GLU A 178 4.80 28.31 -7.60
C GLU A 178 6.10 27.70 -8.14
N PRO A 179 7.02 28.49 -8.73
CA PRO A 179 8.19 27.98 -9.46
C PRO A 179 9.03 26.96 -8.69
N ASP A 180 9.18 27.15 -7.38
CA ASP A 180 10.05 26.33 -6.54
C ASP A 180 9.33 25.05 -6.04
N HIS A 181 7.99 25.06 -6.01
CA HIS A 181 7.16 23.95 -5.50
C HIS A 181 6.21 23.38 -6.57
N ARG A 182 6.56 23.46 -7.86
CA ARG A 182 5.70 22.95 -8.93
C ARG A 182 5.50 21.45 -8.79
N GLY A 183 4.24 21.02 -8.73
CA GLY A 183 3.92 19.61 -8.55
C GLY A 183 2.44 19.34 -8.32
N LEU A 184 2.15 18.14 -7.84
CA LEU A 184 0.84 17.75 -7.34
C LEU A 184 0.87 17.66 -5.81
N SER A 185 -0.19 18.13 -5.17
CA SER A 185 -0.48 17.89 -3.75
C SER A 185 -1.79 17.13 -3.64
N LEU A 186 -1.79 15.91 -3.12
CA LEU A 186 -2.97 15.06 -3.09
C LEU A 186 -3.30 14.64 -1.66
N GLU A 187 -4.58 14.43 -1.44
CA GLU A 187 -5.05 13.68 -0.27
C GLU A 187 -4.53 12.24 -0.40
N PRO A 188 -3.75 11.74 0.59
CA PRO A 188 -3.20 10.41 0.51
C PRO A 188 -4.28 9.35 0.77
N THR A 189 -4.28 8.29 -0.03
CA THR A 189 -5.13 7.11 0.14
C THR A 189 -5.01 6.51 1.54
N GLY A 190 -3.81 6.60 2.13
CA GLY A 190 -3.49 6.18 3.48
C GLY A 190 -4.07 7.04 4.60
N GLY A 191 -4.51 8.27 4.34
CA GLY A 191 -5.01 9.22 5.35
C GLY A 191 -6.19 8.66 6.14
N THR A 192 -7.29 8.38 5.44
CA THR A 192 -8.50 7.82 6.08
C THR A 192 -8.30 6.42 6.68
N LEU A 193 -7.37 5.63 6.12
CA LEU A 193 -6.96 4.34 6.71
C LEU A 193 -6.25 4.58 8.04
N PHE A 194 -5.32 5.52 8.08
CA PHE A 194 -4.59 5.87 9.28
C PHE A 194 -5.52 6.42 10.38
N GLU A 195 -6.48 7.29 10.05
CA GLU A 195 -7.49 7.72 11.03
C GLU A 195 -8.30 6.53 11.58
N GLY A 196 -8.59 5.53 10.73
CA GLY A 196 -9.28 4.30 11.13
C GLY A 196 -8.43 3.47 12.10
N PHE A 197 -7.13 3.42 11.86
CA PHE A 197 -6.14 2.76 12.70
C PHE A 197 -6.02 3.43 14.06
N GLU A 198 -5.79 4.74 14.07
CA GLU A 198 -5.62 5.52 15.29
C GLU A 198 -6.83 5.42 16.22
N ARG A 199 -8.06 5.48 15.67
CA ARG A 199 -9.29 5.31 16.47
C ARG A 199 -9.43 3.92 17.10
N ALA A 200 -8.79 2.90 16.54
CA ALA A 200 -8.85 1.53 17.02
C ALA A 200 -7.72 1.19 17.99
N LEU A 201 -6.68 2.04 18.09
CA LEU A 201 -5.57 1.84 19.00
C LEU A 201 -6.04 1.84 20.46
N THR A 202 -5.53 0.89 21.23
CA THR A 202 -5.73 0.82 22.69
C THR A 202 -4.65 1.56 23.46
N GLU A 203 -3.50 1.79 22.82
CA GLU A 203 -2.33 2.49 23.35
C GLU A 203 -2.07 3.74 22.50
N GLU A 204 -1.30 4.69 23.01
CA GLU A 204 -0.93 5.88 22.23
C GLU A 204 -0.08 5.48 21.02
N LEU A 205 -0.20 6.26 19.94
CA LEU A 205 0.64 6.12 18.76
C LEU A 205 2.10 6.36 19.16
N ALA A 206 2.97 5.44 18.78
CA ALA A 206 4.40 5.56 19.05
C ALA A 206 5.02 6.69 18.21
N THR A 207 5.91 7.46 18.83
CA THR A 207 6.63 8.56 18.16
C THR A 207 8.10 8.23 17.87
N ALA A 208 8.54 7.02 18.22
CA ALA A 208 9.86 6.51 17.90
C ALA A 208 9.79 5.53 16.70
N PRO A 209 10.77 5.52 15.78
CA PRO A 209 10.66 4.78 14.52
C PRO A 209 10.36 3.28 14.66
N ALA A 210 11.07 2.57 15.55
CA ALA A 210 10.92 1.13 15.70
C ALA A 210 9.56 0.67 16.26
N PRO A 211 9.07 1.20 17.40
CA PRO A 211 7.73 0.86 17.88
C PRO A 211 6.63 1.33 16.93
N LEU A 212 6.80 2.48 16.26
CA LEU A 212 5.85 2.96 15.26
C LEU A 212 5.78 2.02 14.05
N ALA A 213 6.92 1.59 13.51
CA ALA A 213 6.97 0.64 12.39
C ALA A 213 6.26 -0.68 12.72
N THR A 214 6.41 -1.16 13.96
CA THR A 214 5.73 -2.37 14.45
C THR A 214 4.21 -2.15 14.51
N GLN A 215 3.76 -1.06 15.14
CA GLN A 215 2.34 -0.71 15.22
C GLN A 215 1.68 -0.60 13.84
N LEU A 216 2.36 0.04 12.88
CA LEU A 216 1.85 0.18 11.51
C LEU A 216 1.82 -1.17 10.77
N ALA A 217 2.86 -1.99 10.90
CA ALA A 217 2.90 -3.32 10.29
C ALA A 217 1.77 -4.22 10.83
N ASP A 218 1.52 -4.20 12.13
CA ASP A 218 0.41 -4.91 12.77
C ASP A 218 -0.94 -4.37 12.26
N GLY A 219 -1.09 -3.05 12.10
CA GLY A 219 -2.29 -2.44 11.53
C GLY A 219 -2.60 -2.92 10.10
N LEU A 220 -1.57 -3.02 9.25
CA LEU A 220 -1.71 -3.51 7.87
C LEU A 220 -2.22 -4.95 7.80
N VAL A 221 -1.70 -5.83 8.65
CA VAL A 221 -1.96 -7.27 8.60
C VAL A 221 -3.22 -7.62 9.40
N GLU A 222 -3.31 -7.15 10.65
CA GLU A 222 -4.32 -7.61 11.60
C GLU A 222 -5.60 -6.78 11.57
N GLN A 223 -5.49 -5.46 11.38
CA GLN A 223 -6.66 -4.58 11.40
C GLN A 223 -7.32 -4.47 10.03
N PHE A 224 -6.53 -4.22 8.98
CA PHE A 224 -7.06 -3.97 7.64
C PHE A 224 -6.96 -5.16 6.69
N GLU A 225 -6.16 -6.17 7.03
CA GLU A 225 -5.90 -7.33 6.16
C GLU A 225 -5.46 -6.91 4.75
N LEU A 226 -4.68 -5.83 4.63
CA LEU A 226 -4.21 -5.31 3.34
C LEU A 226 -3.05 -6.12 2.77
N ALA A 227 -2.34 -6.85 3.64
CA ALA A 227 -1.28 -7.77 3.28
C ALA A 227 -1.36 -9.02 4.17
N ALA A 228 -0.85 -10.15 3.68
CA ALA A 228 -0.72 -11.35 4.49
C ALA A 228 0.48 -11.27 5.46
N GLY A 229 1.45 -10.40 5.17
CA GLY A 229 2.60 -10.16 6.03
C GLY A 229 3.22 -8.79 5.77
N ALA A 230 3.72 -8.18 6.85
CA ALA A 230 4.47 -6.93 6.85
C ALA A 230 5.60 -7.05 7.88
N GLU A 231 6.85 -7.03 7.42
CA GLU A 231 8.02 -7.19 8.28
C GLU A 231 8.89 -5.92 8.22
N PRO A 232 8.91 -5.09 9.27
CA PRO A 232 9.71 -3.87 9.29
C PRO A 232 11.19 -4.16 9.63
N ASP A 233 12.08 -3.57 8.83
CA ASP A 233 13.51 -3.40 9.12
C ASP A 233 13.80 -1.91 9.33
N VAL A 234 14.37 -1.56 10.48
CA VAL A 234 14.47 -0.18 10.95
C VAL A 234 15.94 0.19 11.13
N ASP A 235 16.39 1.18 10.36
CA ASP A 235 17.73 1.76 10.43
C ASP A 235 17.63 3.23 10.82
N VAL A 236 17.52 3.46 12.14
CA VAL A 236 17.36 4.80 12.73
C VAL A 236 18.54 5.71 12.40
N GLN A 237 19.76 5.16 12.32
CA GLN A 237 20.98 5.96 12.07
C GLN A 237 21.00 6.59 10.67
N SER A 238 20.30 5.96 9.74
CA SER A 238 20.17 6.43 8.35
C SER A 238 18.83 7.09 8.06
N GLY A 239 17.97 7.27 9.07
CA GLY A 239 16.63 7.81 8.90
C GLY A 239 15.75 6.96 7.98
N ARG A 240 15.79 5.62 8.10
CA ARG A 240 15.10 4.70 7.19
C ARG A 240 14.30 3.62 7.91
N VAL A 241 13.10 3.34 7.42
CA VAL A 241 12.39 2.06 7.64
C VAL A 241 12.11 1.42 6.29
N THR A 242 12.39 0.13 6.15
CA THR A 242 11.95 -0.69 5.02
C THR A 242 11.00 -1.76 5.52
N VAL A 243 9.78 -1.80 5.01
CA VAL A 243 8.79 -2.81 5.34
C VAL A 243 8.66 -3.79 4.18
N ALA A 244 8.96 -5.06 4.44
CA ALA A 244 8.78 -6.15 3.49
C ALA A 244 7.32 -6.62 3.49
N ILE A 245 6.67 -6.57 2.33
CA ILE A 245 5.24 -6.83 2.16
C ILE A 245 5.03 -8.15 1.41
N THR A 246 4.13 -8.98 1.93
CA THR A 246 3.73 -10.26 1.33
C THR A 246 2.24 -10.30 1.03
N ALA A 247 1.88 -10.74 -0.17
CA ALA A 247 0.53 -10.94 -0.68
C ALA A 247 -0.41 -9.74 -0.46
N SER A 248 -0.11 -8.62 -1.14
CA SER A 248 -0.95 -7.42 -1.15
C SER A 248 -2.36 -7.70 -1.69
N ALA A 249 -3.38 -7.22 -0.98
CA ALA A 249 -4.79 -7.31 -1.37
C ALA A 249 -5.17 -6.37 -2.53
N PHE A 250 -4.40 -5.30 -2.75
CA PHE A 250 -4.68 -4.26 -3.76
C PHE A 250 -3.76 -4.33 -5.00
N GLY A 251 -3.08 -5.46 -5.16
CA GLY A 251 -2.19 -5.72 -6.30
C GLY A 251 -0.79 -5.16 -6.09
N ALA A 252 -0.18 -4.70 -7.18
CA ALA A 252 1.20 -4.20 -7.18
C ALA A 252 1.33 -2.94 -6.31
N VAL A 253 2.29 -2.95 -5.37
CA VAL A 253 2.44 -1.93 -4.33
C VAL A 253 3.12 -0.65 -4.85
N ASP A 254 3.75 -0.72 -6.03
CA ASP A 254 4.39 0.41 -6.73
C ASP A 254 3.41 1.30 -7.52
N ARG A 255 2.12 0.94 -7.55
CA ARG A 255 1.08 1.78 -8.15
C ARG A 255 1.00 3.12 -7.42
N PHE A 256 0.56 4.14 -8.15
CA PHE A 256 0.44 5.50 -7.63
C PHE A 256 -0.39 5.51 -6.33
N ASP A 257 0.20 6.05 -5.26
CA ASP A 257 -0.38 6.19 -3.93
C ASP A 257 -1.07 4.92 -3.39
N HIS A 258 -0.39 3.77 -3.51
CA HIS A 258 -0.94 2.48 -3.08
C HIS A 258 -1.35 2.45 -1.60
N PRO A 259 -2.53 1.86 -1.24
CA PRO A 259 -3.05 1.88 0.13
C PRO A 259 -2.04 1.46 1.20
N ILE A 260 -1.26 0.40 0.95
CA ILE A 260 -0.21 -0.08 1.87
C ILE A 260 0.90 0.97 2.04
N ALA A 261 1.45 1.46 0.93
CA ALA A 261 2.61 2.34 0.95
C ALA A 261 2.23 3.74 1.48
N SER A 262 1.06 4.22 1.08
CA SER A 262 0.44 5.45 1.56
C SER A 262 0.13 5.40 3.06
N PHE A 263 -0.47 4.30 3.56
CA PHE A 263 -0.71 4.12 5.00
C PHE A 263 0.57 4.17 5.82
N LEU A 264 1.63 3.48 5.37
CA LEU A 264 2.92 3.50 6.05
C LEU A 264 3.51 4.91 6.07
N ALA A 265 3.54 5.59 4.92
CA ALA A 265 4.10 6.93 4.81
C ALA A 265 3.34 7.95 5.68
N VAL A 266 2.00 7.95 5.63
CA VAL A 266 1.15 8.79 6.48
C VAL A 266 1.40 8.52 7.96
N GLY A 267 1.46 7.24 8.35
CA GLY A 267 1.73 6.87 9.74
C GLY A 267 3.09 7.35 10.23
N PHE A 268 4.12 7.30 9.39
CA PHE A 268 5.43 7.86 9.72
C PHE A 268 5.43 9.40 9.75
N VAL A 269 4.71 10.07 8.85
CA VAL A 269 4.57 11.54 8.89
C VAL A 269 3.95 11.97 10.22
N ILE A 270 2.83 11.36 10.60
CA ILE A 270 2.09 11.73 11.80
C ILE A 270 2.86 11.34 13.06
N GLY A 271 3.39 10.12 13.12
CA GLY A 271 4.12 9.64 14.31
C GLY A 271 5.48 10.32 14.52
N LEU A 272 6.19 10.67 13.45
CA LEU A 272 7.52 11.31 13.54
C LEU A 272 7.46 12.83 13.40
N GLY A 273 6.31 13.39 13.00
CA GLY A 273 6.08 14.82 12.83
C GLY A 273 6.92 15.48 11.73
N ARG A 274 7.31 14.72 10.70
CA ARG A 274 8.28 15.18 9.69
C ARG A 274 8.00 14.59 8.30
N PRO A 275 8.51 15.20 7.22
CA PRO A 275 8.35 14.67 5.87
C PRO A 275 8.94 13.27 5.67
N ILE A 276 8.26 12.47 4.86
CA ILE A 276 8.66 11.10 4.52
C ILE A 276 8.77 10.95 3.00
N ARG A 277 9.98 10.65 2.51
CA ARG A 277 10.19 10.22 1.13
C ARG A 277 9.92 8.73 1.02
N LEU A 278 9.06 8.34 0.08
CA LEU A 278 8.62 6.97 -0.13
C LEU A 278 9.26 6.39 -1.40
N GLU A 279 9.86 5.22 -1.27
CA GLU A 279 10.39 4.41 -2.36
C GLU A 279 9.77 3.00 -2.28
N VAL A 280 9.25 2.49 -3.39
CA VAL A 280 8.70 1.13 -3.47
C VAL A 280 9.45 0.35 -4.54
N THR A 281 9.95 -0.82 -4.19
CA THR A 281 10.68 -1.70 -5.11
C THR A 281 10.16 -3.14 -5.02
N PRO A 282 10.30 -3.95 -6.08
CA PRO A 282 10.05 -5.38 -5.99
C PRO A 282 10.93 -6.02 -4.92
N GLY A 283 10.36 -6.97 -4.17
CA GLY A 283 11.09 -7.74 -3.18
C GLY A 283 11.85 -8.93 -3.78
N ASP A 284 12.28 -9.84 -2.91
CA ASP A 284 13.00 -11.07 -3.26
C ASP A 284 12.11 -12.32 -3.09
N GLU A 285 12.72 -13.50 -2.90
CA GLU A 285 11.96 -14.75 -2.70
C GLU A 285 11.13 -14.79 -1.40
N ARG A 286 11.39 -13.88 -0.44
CA ARG A 286 10.75 -13.87 0.88
C ARG A 286 9.61 -12.87 0.99
N SER A 287 9.57 -11.87 0.13
CA SER A 287 8.56 -10.81 0.14
C SER A 287 8.30 -10.31 -1.28
N ASP A 288 7.07 -9.97 -1.60
CA ASP A 288 6.71 -9.51 -2.94
C ASP A 288 7.19 -8.07 -3.21
N TRP A 289 7.21 -7.22 -2.18
CA TRP A 289 7.54 -5.79 -2.29
C TRP A 289 8.31 -5.29 -1.07
N LEU A 290 9.13 -4.27 -1.28
CA LEU A 290 9.82 -3.51 -0.24
C LEU A 290 9.33 -2.05 -0.28
N VAL A 291 8.71 -1.60 0.81
CA VAL A 291 8.27 -0.22 0.99
C VAL A 291 9.26 0.49 1.90
N THR A 292 10.00 1.45 1.37
CA THR A 292 11.03 2.18 2.11
C THR A 292 10.58 3.61 2.37
N CYS A 293 10.47 3.97 3.64
CA CYS A 293 10.21 5.32 4.13
C CYS A 293 11.53 5.92 4.63
N ARG A 294 11.89 7.10 4.12
CA ARG A 294 13.08 7.84 4.55
C ARG A 294 12.71 9.22 5.08
N TRP A 295 13.41 9.64 6.12
CA TRP A 295 13.36 10.99 6.67
C TRP A 295 14.77 11.49 6.94
N ASP A 296 14.93 12.81 6.95
CA ASP A 296 16.17 13.45 7.35
C ASP A 296 16.15 13.67 8.88
N ASP A 297 17.32 13.56 9.51
CA ASP A 297 17.49 13.94 10.91
C ASP A 297 17.80 15.43 10.98
N ASP A 298 16.87 16.22 11.53
CA ASP A 298 17.00 17.68 11.67
C ASP A 298 18.16 18.15 12.58
N ASP A 299 18.88 17.22 13.22
CA ASP A 299 19.91 17.52 14.21
C ASP A 299 21.22 18.11 13.63
N GLU A 300 21.43 18.06 12.31
CA GLU A 300 22.65 18.63 11.70
C GLU A 300 22.54 20.11 11.33
N THR A 301 21.33 20.69 11.23
CA THR A 301 21.15 22.06 10.71
C THR A 301 21.26 23.15 11.79
N SER A 302 21.33 22.78 13.08
CA SER A 302 21.40 23.73 14.21
C SER A 302 22.83 24.16 14.60
N VAL A 303 23.88 23.42 14.22
CA VAL A 303 25.24 23.67 14.73
C VAL A 303 26.08 24.58 13.82
N GLY A 304 25.64 24.86 12.59
CA GLY A 304 26.41 25.62 11.60
C GLY A 304 26.39 27.16 11.73
N THR A 305 25.39 27.75 12.38
CA THR A 305 25.18 29.22 12.32
C THR A 305 25.48 29.95 13.63
N ALA A 306 25.65 29.25 14.76
CA ALA A 306 25.93 29.88 16.06
C ALA A 306 27.43 30.13 16.35
N ALA A 307 28.35 29.58 15.54
CA ALA A 307 29.80 29.71 15.75
C ALA A 307 30.43 30.93 15.03
N ALA A 308 29.74 31.58 14.09
CA ALA A 308 30.31 32.68 13.31
C ALA A 308 30.11 34.09 13.91
N THR A 309 29.30 34.25 14.97
CA THR A 309 28.96 35.59 15.53
C THR A 309 29.64 35.89 16.87
N ARG A 310 30.67 35.14 17.26
CA ARG A 310 31.38 35.35 18.55
C ARG A 310 32.83 35.82 18.45
N GLU A 311 33.31 36.13 17.24
CA GLU A 311 34.69 36.56 17.00
C GLU A 311 34.78 37.92 16.28
N GLU A 312 33.94 38.89 16.63
CA GLU A 312 34.14 40.29 16.18
C GLU A 312 33.66 41.34 17.20
N ILE A 313 33.92 41.15 18.50
CA ILE A 313 33.84 42.25 19.49
C ILE A 313 34.93 42.06 20.54
N ALA A 314 36.21 42.27 20.20
CA ALA A 314 37.29 42.44 21.18
C ALA A 314 38.57 43.04 20.58
N HIS A 315 38.51 44.21 19.93
CA HIS A 315 39.71 45.03 19.76
C HIS A 315 39.37 46.49 19.42
N ASP A 316 39.22 47.33 20.44
CA ASP A 316 39.82 48.68 20.46
C ASP A 316 39.50 49.40 21.78
N GLU A 317 40.34 49.17 22.79
CA GLU A 317 40.65 50.18 23.80
C GLU A 317 42.16 50.08 24.04
N ASP A 318 42.93 51.05 23.53
CA ASP A 318 43.80 51.93 24.34
C ASP A 318 44.68 52.82 23.41
N GLY A 319 44.89 54.09 23.80
CA GLY A 319 46.10 54.82 23.40
C GLY A 319 45.96 56.12 22.59
N GLY A 320 45.51 57.19 23.24
CA GLY A 320 46.35 58.39 23.44
C GLY A 320 46.63 59.37 22.27
N GLY A 321 46.05 60.56 22.39
CA GLY A 321 46.76 61.86 22.36
C GLY A 321 47.31 62.41 21.03
N ASN A 322 46.81 63.57 20.58
CA ASN A 322 47.48 64.86 20.83
C ASN A 322 46.72 66.03 20.18
N GLU A 323 46.81 67.16 20.89
CA GLU A 323 46.31 68.51 20.63
C GLU A 323 46.61 69.06 19.22
N ARG A 324 45.67 69.86 18.70
CA ARG A 324 46.01 71.11 17.99
C ARG A 324 44.97 72.21 18.21
N THR A 325 45.51 73.35 18.57
CA THR A 325 44.94 74.61 19.03
C THR A 325 44.49 75.49 17.86
N GLU A 326 43.32 76.13 18.04
CA GLU A 326 42.91 77.50 17.60
C GLU A 326 42.71 77.88 16.10
N PRO A 327 42.02 79.00 15.76
CA PRO A 327 41.15 79.90 16.57
C PRO A 327 39.80 80.33 15.91
N GLY A 328 38.91 80.91 16.74
CA GLY A 328 38.16 82.15 16.42
C GLY A 328 36.66 82.06 16.04
N ALA A 329 35.77 82.63 16.86
CA ALA A 329 35.02 83.85 16.54
C ALA A 329 33.88 84.15 17.54
N ALA A 330 33.81 85.43 17.93
CA ALA A 330 32.74 86.19 18.61
C ALA A 330 32.58 86.04 20.14
#